data_AF-A0A2S7D895-F1
#
_entry.id   AF-A0A2S7D895-F1
#
_cell.length_a   1.000
_cell.length_b   1.000
_cell.length_c   1.000
_cell.angle_alpha   90.00
_cell.angle_beta   90.00
_cell.angle_gamma   90.00
#
_symmetry.space_group_name_H-M   'P 1'
#
loop_
_entity.id
_entity.type
_entity.pdbx_description
1 polymer ?
#
loop_
_entity_poly.entity_id
_entity_poly.type
_entity_poly.pdbx_seq_one_letter_code
_entity_poly.pdbx_strand_id
1 'polypeptide(L)'
;MPELDINASADEVARLFNQGQAREAAMRLDALRQDQSLLVQEALDRSVASRAAERIDALQRPGGLPATDASTVGPVITRLEAARNAPRFPGAEETRDLSQAQQHDIYASIVETRGSDAAHQALATQDRVILGLRNENRTTQGRDPVTREADNRGTGVYDDRIVVLWRAADGARHAREFNQATTEPTAQYDGHAKTTPRSEGFAQVAIRQKTEGEDVNRDNVRDLGRLAEGTTEMGRTTHPLRNHPDEFALRPTDAAVANGQHRVERDSNGDGWFDARDTHGVQDLNNTFKIHRGSGRNTDSAGCQTIGGNEYDTFVSTVRGTPGQDRWQYVLTSVTPTQTLQQNQEQENLSTATISDPRVPGHPDHALQQQISGHLTALGGRYAQHADSYSLALLYEAKANGMTRVDNVVPSNAIGTQAEGARIFLVQGQNNDPAALRVASEAATIAATPVETSLQRLHQQQQTAAEAQVQGQQQQEQHQQPTMGGR
;
A
#
# COMPACT_ATOMS: atom_id res chain seq x y z
N MET A 1 -26.87 12.91 10.09
CA MET A 1 -26.08 13.18 11.31
C MET A 1 -25.06 14.26 10.98
N PRO A 2 -24.61 15.09 11.93
CA PRO A 2 -23.50 16.00 11.67
C PRO A 2 -22.24 15.20 11.28
N GLU A 3 -21.39 15.80 10.45
CA GLU A 3 -20.09 15.24 10.08
C GLU A 3 -19.24 15.00 11.34
N LEU A 4 -18.56 13.86 11.44
CA LEU A 4 -17.70 13.54 12.57
C LEU A 4 -16.36 14.30 12.45
N ASP A 5 -15.98 15.07 13.47
CA ASP A 5 -14.62 15.63 13.56
C ASP A 5 -13.64 14.53 14.02
N ILE A 6 -13.05 13.83 13.06
CA ILE A 6 -12.12 12.71 13.29
C ILE A 6 -10.99 13.14 14.23
N ASN A 7 -10.41 14.31 14.02
CA ASN A 7 -9.28 14.79 14.80
C ASN A 7 -9.65 14.99 16.28
N ALA A 8 -10.74 15.70 16.56
CA ALA A 8 -11.19 15.95 17.93
C ALA A 8 -11.66 14.67 18.63
N SER A 9 -12.34 13.79 17.90
CA SER A 9 -12.75 12.47 18.38
C SER A 9 -11.57 11.57 18.72
N ALA A 10 -10.53 11.56 17.89
CA ALA A 10 -9.31 10.82 18.17
C ALA A 10 -8.59 11.35 19.42
N ASP A 11 -8.51 12.67 19.61
CA ASP A 11 -7.93 13.29 20.80
C ASP A 11 -8.68 12.91 22.08
N GLU A 12 -10.01 12.86 22.02
CA GLU A 12 -10.83 12.41 23.15
C GLU A 12 -10.51 10.98 23.55
N VAL A 13 -10.51 10.05 22.59
CA VAL A 13 -10.25 8.63 22.84
C VAL A 13 -8.81 8.41 23.30
N ALA A 14 -7.84 9.04 22.65
CA ALA A 14 -6.43 8.91 23.00
C ALA A 14 -6.16 9.41 24.43
N ARG A 15 -6.82 10.50 24.84
CA ARG A 15 -6.73 11.01 26.21
C ARG A 15 -7.25 10.01 27.24
N LEU A 16 -8.37 9.34 26.97
CA LEU A 16 -8.91 8.30 27.85
C LEU A 16 -7.95 7.11 27.98
N PHE A 17 -7.37 6.65 26.87
CA PHE A 17 -6.32 5.62 26.93
C PHE A 17 -5.15 6.08 27.81
N ASN A 18 -4.60 7.26 27.53
CA ASN A 18 -3.44 7.81 28.24
C ASN A 18 -3.71 8.07 29.73
N GLN A 19 -4.97 8.27 30.13
CA GLN A 19 -5.40 8.37 31.53
C GLN A 19 -5.62 7.02 32.22
N GLY A 20 -5.39 5.90 31.51
CA GLY A 20 -5.56 4.56 32.02
C GLY A 20 -6.99 4.01 31.92
N GLN A 21 -7.94 4.76 31.35
CA GLN A 21 -9.35 4.40 31.23
C GLN A 21 -9.62 3.55 29.98
N ALA A 22 -8.89 2.43 29.82
CA ALA A 22 -8.88 1.65 28.58
C ALA A 22 -10.26 1.11 28.17
N ARG A 23 -11.09 0.68 29.13
CA ARG A 23 -12.45 0.20 28.87
C ARG A 23 -13.36 1.31 28.33
N GLU A 24 -13.29 2.49 28.94
CA GLU A 24 -14.07 3.65 28.51
C GLU A 24 -13.60 4.15 27.14
N ALA A 25 -12.29 4.20 26.91
CA ALA A 25 -11.71 4.54 25.62
C ALA A 25 -12.17 3.59 24.51
N ALA A 26 -12.13 2.28 24.75
CA ALA A 26 -12.59 1.25 23.82
C ALA A 26 -14.08 1.43 23.47
N MET A 27 -14.94 1.56 24.48
CA MET A 27 -16.37 1.78 24.27
C MET A 27 -16.66 3.09 23.54
N ARG A 28 -15.93 4.17 23.86
CA ARG A 28 -16.07 5.46 23.19
C ARG A 28 -15.66 5.37 21.73
N LEU A 29 -14.55 4.71 21.43
CA LEU A 29 -14.07 4.51 20.07
C LEU A 29 -15.09 3.73 19.24
N ASP A 30 -15.61 2.61 19.74
CA ASP A 30 -16.60 1.82 19.00
C ASP A 30 -17.91 2.59 18.78
N ALA A 31 -18.36 3.38 19.76
CA ALA A 31 -19.52 4.25 19.60
C ALA A 31 -19.30 5.35 18.55
N LEU A 32 -18.10 5.92 18.47
CA LEU A 32 -17.75 6.92 17.45
C LEU A 32 -17.59 6.33 16.05
N ARG A 33 -17.16 5.06 15.96
CA ARG A 33 -17.06 4.32 14.69
C ARG A 33 -18.43 3.92 14.14
N GLN A 34 -19.42 3.74 15.01
CA GLN A 34 -20.75 3.29 14.61
C GLN A 34 -21.39 4.22 13.57
N ASP A 35 -21.98 3.61 12.53
CA ASP A 35 -22.65 4.29 11.41
C ASP A 35 -21.75 5.25 10.59
N GLN A 36 -20.42 5.17 10.76
CA GLN A 36 -19.46 5.91 9.94
C GLN A 36 -19.02 5.09 8.72
N SER A 37 -18.58 5.78 7.66
CA SER A 37 -17.95 5.11 6.53
C SER A 37 -16.65 4.43 6.94
N LEU A 38 -16.28 3.38 6.20
CA LEU A 38 -15.02 2.65 6.38
C LEU A 38 -13.80 3.59 6.50
N LEU A 39 -13.70 4.59 5.63
CA LEU A 39 -12.59 5.56 5.66
C LEU A 39 -12.50 6.34 6.98
N VAL A 40 -13.64 6.74 7.54
CA VAL A 40 -13.70 7.47 8.81
C VAL A 40 -13.30 6.56 9.97
N GLN A 41 -13.79 5.32 9.98
CA GLN A 41 -13.43 4.33 11.00
C GLN A 41 -11.92 4.05 10.97
N GLU A 42 -11.37 3.78 9.79
CA GLU A 42 -9.93 3.53 9.59
C GLU A 42 -9.08 4.73 10.01
N ALA A 43 -9.51 5.95 9.70
CA ALA A 43 -8.79 7.17 10.08
C ALA A 43 -8.83 7.45 11.59
N LEU A 44 -9.95 7.18 12.23
CA LEU A 44 -10.10 7.30 13.68
C LEU A 44 -9.20 6.29 14.40
N ASP A 45 -9.23 5.02 13.96
CA ASP A 45 -8.38 3.95 14.51
C ASP A 45 -6.88 4.31 14.35
N ARG A 46 -6.44 4.77 13.17
CA ARG A 46 -5.04 5.23 12.94
C ARG A 46 -4.62 6.37 13.88
N SER A 47 -5.47 7.38 13.98
CA SER A 47 -5.15 8.58 14.78
C SER A 47 -5.07 8.24 16.27
N VAL A 48 -5.98 7.41 16.79
CA VAL A 48 -5.92 6.92 18.16
C VAL A 48 -4.69 6.05 18.39
N ALA A 49 -4.40 5.14 17.45
CA ALA A 49 -3.25 4.24 17.53
C ALA A 49 -1.92 4.98 17.61
N SER A 50 -1.79 6.10 16.90
CA SER A 50 -0.62 6.98 16.93
C SER A 50 -0.54 7.78 18.23
N ARG A 51 -1.63 8.46 18.62
CA ARG A 51 -1.63 9.41 19.76
C ARG A 51 -1.62 8.76 21.15
N ALA A 52 -2.04 7.50 21.25
CA ALA A 52 -2.01 6.73 22.49
C ALA A 52 -0.98 5.58 22.45
N ALA A 53 0.06 5.72 21.62
CA ALA A 53 0.88 4.57 21.25
C ALA A 53 1.53 3.84 22.44
N GLU A 54 2.19 4.58 23.32
CA GLU A 54 2.84 4.02 24.51
C GLU A 54 1.88 3.25 25.41
N ARG A 55 0.63 3.72 25.52
CA ARG A 55 -0.38 3.07 26.34
C ARG A 55 -0.87 1.78 25.70
N ILE A 56 -1.13 1.80 24.39
CA ILE A 56 -1.59 0.63 23.65
C ILE A 56 -0.52 -0.46 23.71
N ASP A 57 0.75 -0.12 23.50
CA ASP A 57 1.88 -1.04 23.65
C ASP A 57 1.95 -1.66 25.06
N ALA A 58 1.70 -0.86 26.10
CA ALA A 58 1.67 -1.33 27.48
C ALA A 58 0.52 -2.32 27.74
N LEU A 59 -0.65 -2.12 27.11
CA LEU A 59 -1.80 -3.03 27.23
C LEU A 59 -1.57 -4.36 26.52
N GLN A 60 -0.74 -4.40 25.48
CA GLN A 60 -0.39 -5.63 24.77
C GLN A 60 0.63 -6.51 25.50
N ARG A 61 1.44 -5.94 26.39
CA ARG A 61 2.43 -6.72 27.14
C ARG A 61 1.74 -7.80 27.98
N PRO A 62 2.37 -8.97 28.19
CA PRO A 62 1.82 -10.01 29.07
C PRO A 62 1.43 -9.44 30.44
N GLY A 63 0.16 -9.61 30.83
CA GLY A 63 -0.39 -9.07 32.09
C GLY A 63 -0.74 -7.57 32.06
N GLY A 64 -0.56 -6.88 30.93
CA GLY A 64 -0.91 -5.47 30.74
C GLY A 64 -2.41 -5.22 30.65
N LEU A 65 -3.17 -6.19 30.11
CA LEU A 65 -4.62 -6.14 30.04
C LEU A 65 -5.28 -7.03 31.12
N PRO A 66 -6.10 -6.48 32.03
CA PRO A 66 -6.84 -7.28 33.00
C PRO A 66 -7.81 -8.26 32.33
N ALA A 67 -7.93 -9.47 32.86
CA ALA A 67 -8.84 -10.49 32.32
C ALA A 67 -10.31 -10.02 32.28
N THR A 68 -10.71 -9.13 33.18
CA THR A 68 -12.05 -8.52 33.24
C THR A 68 -12.36 -7.57 32.08
N ASP A 69 -11.33 -7.05 31.42
CA ASP A 69 -11.45 -6.12 30.29
C ASP A 69 -11.06 -6.76 28.96
N ALA A 70 -10.56 -8.00 28.97
CA ALA A 70 -10.06 -8.71 27.79
C ALA A 70 -11.08 -8.79 26.64
N SER A 71 -12.35 -9.05 26.94
CA SER A 71 -13.39 -9.19 25.91
C SER A 71 -13.85 -7.86 25.30
N THR A 72 -13.67 -6.74 26.01
CA THR A 72 -14.08 -5.40 25.53
C THR A 72 -12.92 -4.63 24.93
N VAL A 73 -11.76 -4.65 25.59
CA VAL A 73 -10.59 -3.85 25.21
C VAL A 73 -9.67 -4.62 24.27
N GLY A 74 -9.55 -5.94 24.43
CA GLY A 74 -8.65 -6.77 23.63
C GLY A 74 -8.85 -6.62 22.13
N PRO A 75 -10.08 -6.78 21.59
CA PRO A 75 -10.35 -6.60 20.16
C PRO A 75 -10.01 -5.20 19.64
N VAL A 76 -10.28 -4.17 20.45
CA VAL A 76 -9.97 -2.77 20.09
C VAL A 76 -8.46 -2.55 20.01
N ILE A 77 -7.69 -3.07 20.98
CA ILE A 77 -6.22 -2.97 20.96
C ILE A 77 -5.64 -3.68 19.74
N THR A 78 -6.12 -4.88 19.42
CA THR A 78 -5.71 -5.60 18.20
C THR A 78 -6.01 -4.79 16.94
N ARG A 79 -7.20 -4.16 16.86
CA ARG A 79 -7.59 -3.31 15.73
C ARG A 79 -6.70 -2.07 15.60
N LEU A 80 -6.41 -1.39 16.72
CA LEU A 80 -5.56 -0.19 16.73
C LEU A 80 -4.13 -0.51 16.29
N GLU A 81 -3.62 -1.68 16.63
CA GLU A 81 -2.28 -2.11 16.19
C GLU A 81 -2.26 -2.44 14.71
N ALA A 82 -3.30 -3.13 14.21
CA ALA A 82 -3.46 -3.36 12.78
C ALA A 82 -3.56 -2.04 11.99
N ALA A 83 -4.13 -0.98 12.58
CA ALA A 83 -4.22 0.33 11.95
C ALA A 83 -2.86 0.99 11.70
N ARG A 84 -1.78 0.58 12.40
CA ARG A 84 -0.41 1.10 12.19
C ARG A 84 0.29 0.52 10.96
N ASN A 85 -0.25 -0.57 10.40
CA ASN A 85 0.29 -1.21 9.20
C ASN A 85 0.02 -0.38 7.93
N ALA A 86 0.46 -0.86 6.76
CA ALA A 86 0.22 -0.18 5.49
C ALA A 86 -1.28 0.11 5.29
N PRO A 87 -1.67 1.35 4.98
CA PRO A 87 -3.07 1.71 4.82
C PRO A 87 -3.66 1.05 3.58
N ARG A 88 -4.97 0.83 3.58
CA ARG A 88 -5.72 0.54 2.35
C ARG A 88 -5.62 1.74 1.40
N PHE A 89 -5.57 1.48 0.10
CA PHE A 89 -5.75 2.55 -0.89
C PHE A 89 -7.22 2.99 -0.96
N PRO A 90 -7.55 4.25 -0.63
CA PRO A 90 -8.93 4.75 -0.71
C PRO A 90 -9.38 4.84 -2.17
N GLY A 91 -10.50 4.21 -2.52
CA GLY A 91 -11.11 4.32 -3.83
C GLY A 91 -11.55 5.74 -4.14
N ALA A 92 -11.51 6.15 -5.41
CA ALA A 92 -11.88 7.50 -5.82
C ALA A 92 -13.35 7.85 -5.51
N GLU A 93 -14.24 6.84 -5.50
CA GLU A 93 -15.64 7.01 -5.11
C GLU A 93 -15.79 7.33 -3.61
N GLU A 94 -14.98 6.71 -2.76
CA GLU A 94 -15.07 6.88 -1.30
C GLU A 94 -14.62 8.26 -0.85
N THR A 95 -13.70 8.90 -1.59
CA THR A 95 -13.15 10.21 -1.23
C THR A 95 -13.84 11.40 -1.89
N ARG A 96 -14.69 11.15 -2.91
CA ARG A 96 -15.26 12.22 -3.75
C ARG A 96 -16.09 13.23 -2.97
N ASP A 97 -16.97 12.74 -2.10
CA ASP A 97 -18.01 13.55 -1.46
C ASP A 97 -17.64 13.99 -0.03
N LEU A 98 -16.37 13.79 0.36
CA LEU A 98 -15.85 14.20 1.66
C LEU A 98 -15.67 15.72 1.72
N SER A 99 -15.89 16.32 2.89
CA SER A 99 -15.44 17.69 3.13
C SER A 99 -13.91 17.77 3.11
N GLN A 100 -13.38 18.98 2.90
CA GLN A 100 -11.93 19.21 2.96
C GLN A 100 -11.33 18.87 4.33
N ALA A 101 -12.08 19.09 5.42
CA ALA A 101 -11.63 18.75 6.76
C ALA A 101 -11.56 17.24 6.96
N GLN A 102 -12.60 16.50 6.56
CA GLN A 102 -12.63 15.04 6.69
C GLN A 102 -11.60 14.37 5.76
N GLN A 103 -11.46 14.87 4.53
CA GLN A 103 -10.43 14.38 3.59
C GLN A 103 -9.02 14.64 4.14
N HIS A 104 -8.76 15.83 4.70
CA HIS A 104 -7.51 16.12 5.39
C HIS A 104 -7.25 15.15 6.53
N ASP A 105 -8.22 14.93 7.42
CA ASP A 105 -8.02 14.07 8.59
C ASP A 105 -7.80 12.60 8.21
N ILE A 106 -8.48 12.11 7.16
CA ILE A 106 -8.25 10.76 6.64
C ILE A 106 -6.80 10.58 6.19
N TYR A 107 -6.25 11.51 5.41
CA TYR A 107 -4.87 11.42 4.94
C TYR A 107 -3.84 11.79 6.01
N ALA A 108 -4.15 12.74 6.90
CA ALA A 108 -3.31 13.08 8.04
C ALA A 108 -3.16 11.89 8.98
N SER A 109 -4.21 11.07 9.18
CA SER A 109 -4.12 9.84 9.99
C SER A 109 -3.11 8.82 9.42
N ILE A 110 -2.89 8.82 8.10
CA ILE A 110 -1.84 7.99 7.47
C ILE A 110 -0.47 8.57 7.75
N VAL A 111 -0.32 9.89 7.67
CA VAL A 111 0.94 10.57 8.04
C VAL A 111 1.25 10.36 9.53
N GLU A 112 0.23 10.34 10.41
CA GLU A 112 0.39 10.08 11.85
C GLU A 112 0.98 8.69 12.15
N THR A 113 0.69 7.67 11.33
CA THR A 113 1.22 6.31 11.54
C THR A 113 2.44 5.97 10.67
N ARG A 114 2.64 6.65 9.54
CA ARG A 114 3.70 6.33 8.55
C ARG A 114 4.78 7.42 8.41
N GLY A 115 4.48 8.63 8.88
CA GLY A 115 5.37 9.78 8.86
C GLY A 115 6.29 9.83 10.07
N SER A 116 7.40 10.56 9.92
CA SER A 116 8.31 10.90 11.03
C SER A 116 7.75 12.05 11.89
N ASP A 117 8.37 12.27 13.06
CA ASP A 117 8.07 13.42 13.93
C ASP A 117 8.12 14.75 13.18
N ALA A 118 9.04 14.91 12.21
CA ALA A 118 9.13 16.12 11.39
C ALA A 118 7.88 16.30 10.51
N ALA A 119 7.31 15.22 9.98
CA ALA A 119 6.05 15.26 9.23
C ALA A 119 4.86 15.60 10.14
N HIS A 120 4.84 15.05 11.36
CA HIS A 120 3.80 15.36 12.36
C HIS A 120 3.85 16.84 12.78
N GLN A 121 5.06 17.35 13.04
CA GLN A 121 5.27 18.77 13.35
C GLN A 121 4.81 19.66 12.18
N ALA A 122 5.16 19.31 10.94
CA ALA A 122 4.72 20.06 9.77
C ALA A 122 3.18 20.12 9.67
N LEU A 123 2.46 19.00 9.89
CA LEU A 123 1.00 18.96 9.91
C LEU A 123 0.34 19.82 11.01
N ALA A 124 1.05 20.12 12.09
CA ALA A 124 0.59 21.00 13.16
C ALA A 124 0.77 22.49 12.82
N THR A 125 1.50 22.81 11.75
CA THR A 125 1.72 24.18 11.27
C THR A 125 0.91 24.46 10.00
N GLN A 126 1.25 25.54 9.28
CA GLN A 126 0.69 25.87 7.97
C GLN A 126 1.52 25.29 6.81
N ASP A 127 2.59 24.56 7.13
CA ASP A 127 3.41 23.88 6.13
C ASP A 127 2.58 22.84 5.39
N ARG A 128 2.90 22.72 4.10
CA ARG A 128 2.33 21.70 3.25
C ARG A 128 3.11 20.41 3.40
N VAL A 129 2.40 19.32 3.65
CA VAL A 129 2.95 17.97 3.74
C VAL A 129 2.49 17.18 2.52
N ILE A 130 3.38 16.37 1.95
CA ILE A 130 3.09 15.56 0.78
C ILE A 130 3.01 14.10 1.22
N LEU A 131 1.91 13.43 0.90
CA LEU A 131 1.71 11.99 1.13
C LEU A 131 1.68 11.28 -0.22
N GLY A 132 2.49 10.24 -0.40
CA GLY A 132 2.44 9.31 -1.52
C GLY A 132 1.89 7.97 -1.07
N LEU A 133 0.85 7.49 -1.76
CA LEU A 133 0.25 6.17 -1.61
C LEU A 133 0.67 5.33 -2.82
N ARG A 134 1.62 4.42 -2.62
CA ARG A 134 2.16 3.55 -3.65
C ARG A 134 1.35 2.25 -3.75
N ASN A 135 0.79 2.01 -4.92
CA ASN A 135 0.32 0.70 -5.33
C ASN A 135 1.49 -0.03 -5.99
N GLU A 136 1.93 -1.14 -5.39
CA GLU A 136 3.10 -1.86 -5.91
C GLU A 136 2.82 -2.39 -7.32
N ASN A 137 3.67 -2.01 -8.26
CA ASN A 137 3.62 -2.53 -9.62
C ASN A 137 4.97 -3.08 -10.04
N ARG A 138 4.93 -4.03 -10.96
CA ARG A 138 6.15 -4.47 -11.65
C ARG A 138 6.64 -3.36 -12.59
N THR A 139 7.96 -3.12 -12.62
CA THR A 139 8.59 -2.06 -13.44
C THR A 139 8.31 -2.18 -14.94
N THR A 140 7.98 -3.39 -15.42
CA THR A 140 7.65 -3.65 -16.83
C THR A 140 6.21 -3.32 -17.18
N GLN A 141 5.34 -3.05 -16.20
CA GLN A 141 3.96 -2.71 -16.49
C GLN A 141 3.85 -1.34 -17.19
N GLY A 142 2.80 -1.21 -17.98
CA GLY A 142 2.46 0.00 -18.70
C GLY A 142 0.99 -0.01 -19.09
N ARG A 143 0.60 1.04 -19.82
CA ARG A 143 -0.70 1.10 -20.49
C ARG A 143 -0.54 1.56 -21.91
N ASP A 144 -1.32 0.97 -22.81
CA ASP A 144 -1.34 1.39 -24.20
C ASP A 144 -1.81 2.86 -24.27
N PRO A 145 -1.05 3.73 -24.96
CA PRO A 145 -1.35 5.17 -24.99
C PRO A 145 -2.64 5.54 -25.72
N VAL A 146 -3.22 4.61 -26.50
CA VAL A 146 -4.43 4.78 -27.29
C VAL A 146 -5.60 4.06 -26.62
N THR A 147 -5.49 2.74 -26.36
CA THR A 147 -6.60 1.93 -25.83
C THR A 147 -6.72 2.01 -24.32
N ARG A 148 -5.66 2.43 -23.61
CA ARG A 148 -5.53 2.44 -22.13
C ARG A 148 -5.53 1.05 -21.48
N GLU A 149 -5.52 -0.01 -22.28
CA GLU A 149 -5.39 -1.39 -21.82
C GLU A 149 -4.00 -1.59 -21.19
N ALA A 150 -3.92 -2.50 -20.21
CA ALA A 150 -2.64 -2.83 -19.58
C ALA A 150 -1.70 -3.50 -20.59
N ASP A 151 -0.42 -3.14 -20.54
CA ASP A 151 0.64 -3.75 -21.35
C ASP A 151 1.91 -4.00 -20.52
N ASN A 152 2.93 -4.61 -21.15
CA ASN A 152 4.24 -4.89 -20.55
C ASN A 152 5.37 -4.09 -21.21
N ARG A 153 5.08 -2.86 -21.67
CA ARG A 153 6.06 -2.04 -22.39
C ARG A 153 7.01 -1.28 -21.47
N GLY A 154 6.83 -1.38 -20.14
CA GLY A 154 7.67 -0.69 -19.16
C GLY A 154 7.56 0.82 -19.24
N THR A 155 6.35 1.34 -19.48
CA THR A 155 6.06 2.78 -19.56
C THR A 155 5.46 3.34 -18.28
N GLY A 156 5.23 2.47 -17.28
CA GLY A 156 4.66 2.81 -15.97
C GLY A 156 3.14 2.90 -15.97
N VAL A 157 2.57 2.78 -14.78
CA VAL A 157 1.13 2.91 -14.52
C VAL A 157 0.89 4.10 -13.60
N TYR A 158 -0.15 4.87 -13.90
CA TYR A 158 -0.61 5.99 -13.06
C TYR A 158 -1.77 5.54 -12.16
N ASP A 159 -1.50 4.66 -11.22
CA ASP A 159 -2.45 4.12 -10.24
C ASP A 159 -2.06 4.45 -8.78
N ASP A 160 -0.99 5.21 -8.59
CA ASP A 160 -0.65 5.80 -7.29
C ASP A 160 -1.45 7.07 -7.03
N ARG A 161 -1.48 7.48 -5.77
CA ARG A 161 -2.04 8.78 -5.35
C ARG A 161 -0.98 9.59 -4.63
N ILE A 162 -0.81 10.85 -5.05
CA ILE A 162 -0.12 11.87 -4.26
C ILE A 162 -1.17 12.81 -3.67
N VAL A 163 -1.03 13.14 -2.39
CA VAL A 163 -1.91 14.08 -1.68
C VAL A 163 -1.08 15.19 -1.06
N VAL A 164 -1.53 16.44 -1.18
CA VAL A 164 -0.95 17.57 -0.46
C VAL A 164 -1.91 17.99 0.66
N LEU A 165 -1.41 18.00 1.89
CA LEU A 165 -2.15 18.33 3.12
C LEU A 165 -1.67 19.66 3.66
N TRP A 166 -2.57 20.50 4.14
CA TRP A 166 -2.21 21.74 4.84
C TRP A 166 -3.33 22.27 5.73
N ARG A 167 -2.95 23.15 6.66
CA ARG A 167 -3.86 24.00 7.42
C ARG A 167 -3.74 25.45 6.94
N ALA A 168 -4.87 26.09 6.68
CA ALA A 168 -4.94 27.51 6.38
C ALA A 168 -4.76 28.35 7.67
N ALA A 169 -4.59 29.67 7.51
CA ALA A 169 -4.35 30.60 8.62
C ALA A 169 -5.53 30.71 9.60
N ASP A 170 -6.73 30.44 9.12
CA ASP A 170 -7.95 30.36 9.94
C ASP A 170 -8.13 28.98 10.61
N GLY A 171 -7.18 28.07 10.43
CA GLY A 171 -7.23 26.70 10.93
C GLY A 171 -7.99 25.73 10.04
N ALA A 172 -8.54 26.17 8.90
CA ALA A 172 -9.23 25.29 7.97
C ALA A 172 -8.26 24.22 7.43
N ARG A 173 -8.69 22.97 7.51
CA ARG A 173 -7.94 21.79 7.10
C ARG A 173 -8.26 21.48 5.64
N HIS A 174 -7.23 21.20 4.84
CA HIS A 174 -7.37 20.97 3.41
C HIS A 174 -6.52 19.81 2.90
N ALA A 175 -7.05 19.11 1.91
CA ALA A 175 -6.36 18.08 1.18
C ALA A 175 -6.60 18.23 -0.32
N ARG A 176 -5.56 17.99 -1.11
CA ARG A 176 -5.67 17.92 -2.57
C ARG A 176 -5.04 16.63 -3.08
N GLU A 177 -5.87 15.79 -3.69
CA GLU A 177 -5.44 14.56 -4.35
C GLU A 177 -4.96 14.81 -5.79
N PHE A 178 -3.95 14.03 -6.18
CA PHE A 178 -3.42 13.89 -7.53
C PHE A 178 -3.46 12.39 -7.86
N ASN A 179 -4.48 12.00 -8.62
CA ASN A 179 -4.88 10.61 -8.83
C ASN A 179 -4.22 9.98 -10.07
N GLN A 180 -3.51 10.77 -10.86
CA GLN A 180 -2.68 10.27 -11.96
C GLN A 180 -1.22 10.42 -11.56
N ALA A 181 -0.80 9.70 -10.52
CA ALA A 181 0.57 9.70 -10.04
C ALA A 181 1.22 8.32 -10.20
N THR A 182 2.55 8.31 -10.27
CA THR A 182 3.35 7.10 -10.11
C THR A 182 4.55 7.41 -9.22
N THR A 183 4.93 6.42 -8.42
CA THR A 183 6.07 6.45 -7.51
C THR A 183 7.03 5.29 -7.80
N GLU A 184 6.72 4.50 -8.83
CA GLU A 184 7.50 3.36 -9.32
C GLU A 184 8.41 3.76 -10.48
N PRO A 185 9.58 3.12 -10.63
CA PRO A 185 10.44 3.31 -11.78
C PRO A 185 9.89 2.54 -12.99
N THR A 186 10.34 2.91 -14.19
CA THR A 186 9.90 2.24 -15.42
C THR A 186 11.01 1.53 -16.17
N ALA A 187 10.74 0.28 -16.55
CA ALA A 187 11.71 -0.62 -17.16
C ALA A 187 12.29 -0.11 -18.50
N GLN A 188 11.67 0.88 -19.16
CA GLN A 188 12.19 1.44 -20.40
C GLN A 188 13.58 2.10 -20.27
N TYR A 189 14.02 2.40 -19.05
CA TYR A 189 15.35 2.94 -18.73
C TYR A 189 16.30 1.89 -18.14
N ASP A 190 15.84 0.65 -17.99
CA ASP A 190 16.53 -0.42 -17.29
C ASP A 190 17.66 -1.04 -18.14
N GLY A 191 18.75 -1.44 -17.49
CA GLY A 191 19.82 -2.21 -18.11
C GLY A 191 19.36 -3.59 -18.58
N HIS A 192 18.50 -4.26 -17.82
CA HIS A 192 17.97 -5.59 -18.11
C HIS A 192 17.11 -5.62 -19.39
N ALA A 193 16.51 -4.48 -19.76
CA ALA A 193 15.83 -4.34 -21.05
C ALA A 193 16.78 -4.42 -22.26
N LYS A 194 18.09 -4.24 -22.06
CA LYS A 194 19.12 -4.09 -23.11
C LYS A 194 20.11 -5.25 -23.18
N THR A 195 20.01 -6.25 -22.32
CA THR A 195 20.85 -7.45 -22.36
C THR A 195 20.64 -8.26 -23.64
N THR A 196 21.59 -9.14 -23.99
CA THR A 196 21.49 -10.03 -25.17
C THR A 196 21.81 -11.48 -24.77
N PRO A 197 20.80 -12.39 -24.77
CA PRO A 197 19.37 -12.11 -24.92
C PRO A 197 18.86 -11.17 -23.82
N ARG A 198 17.72 -10.51 -24.05
CA ARG A 198 17.08 -9.69 -23.01
C ARG A 198 16.83 -10.54 -21.77
N SER A 199 16.88 -9.91 -20.60
CA SER A 199 16.50 -10.55 -19.35
C SER A 199 15.09 -11.11 -19.47
N GLU A 200 14.84 -12.19 -18.73
CA GLU A 200 13.53 -12.83 -18.70
C GLU A 200 12.45 -11.78 -18.40
N GLY A 201 11.25 -11.92 -18.99
CA GLY A 201 10.12 -10.97 -18.90
C GLY A 201 10.37 -9.48 -19.25
N PHE A 202 11.55 -9.08 -19.73
CA PHE A 202 11.83 -7.77 -20.33
C PHE A 202 11.66 -7.78 -21.87
N ALA A 203 11.19 -8.89 -22.44
CA ALA A 203 11.05 -9.10 -23.88
C ALA A 203 10.20 -8.03 -24.59
N GLN A 204 9.17 -7.49 -23.92
CA GLN A 204 8.24 -6.51 -24.49
C GLN A 204 8.56 -5.06 -24.11
N VAL A 205 9.54 -4.84 -23.24
CA VAL A 205 9.89 -3.51 -22.74
C VAL A 205 10.37 -2.63 -23.90
N ALA A 206 9.82 -1.42 -23.96
CA ALA A 206 10.25 -0.39 -24.90
C ALA A 206 11.60 0.17 -24.43
N ILE A 207 12.62 0.22 -25.30
CA ILE A 207 13.95 0.65 -24.89
C ILE A 207 14.15 2.15 -25.18
N ARG A 208 14.59 2.93 -24.19
CA ARG A 208 15.13 4.28 -24.38
C ARG A 208 16.64 4.24 -24.59
N GLN A 209 17.20 5.24 -25.27
CA GLN A 209 18.66 5.36 -25.46
C GLN A 209 19.41 5.42 -24.12
N LYS A 210 18.91 6.24 -23.18
CA LYS A 210 19.44 6.35 -21.83
C LYS A 210 19.24 5.03 -21.06
N THR A 211 20.27 4.58 -20.35
CA THR A 211 20.17 3.56 -19.28
C THR A 211 20.39 4.27 -17.96
N GLU A 212 19.56 3.98 -16.97
CA GLU A 212 19.62 4.57 -15.63
C GLU A 212 19.91 3.45 -14.62
N GLY A 213 20.23 3.82 -13.39
CA GLY A 213 20.59 2.87 -12.34
C GLY A 213 22.09 2.67 -12.17
N GLU A 214 22.42 1.78 -11.24
CA GLU A 214 23.77 1.43 -10.79
C GLU A 214 23.90 -0.09 -10.80
N ASP A 215 25.06 -0.61 -11.18
CA ASP A 215 25.37 -2.06 -11.11
C ASP A 215 25.77 -2.42 -9.68
N VAL A 216 24.82 -2.93 -8.89
CA VAL A 216 25.02 -3.21 -7.45
C VAL A 216 25.45 -4.64 -7.17
N ASN A 217 25.16 -5.56 -8.07
CA ASN A 217 25.52 -6.98 -7.94
C ASN A 217 26.81 -7.34 -8.73
N ARG A 218 27.36 -6.42 -9.53
CA ARG A 218 28.55 -6.55 -10.39
C ARG A 218 28.39 -7.51 -11.56
N ASP A 219 27.20 -7.61 -12.13
CA ASP A 219 26.92 -8.43 -13.32
C ASP A 219 27.11 -7.68 -14.65
N ASN A 220 27.52 -6.40 -14.61
CA ASN A 220 27.62 -5.46 -15.74
C ASN A 220 26.28 -4.99 -16.32
N VAL A 221 25.18 -5.20 -15.61
CA VAL A 221 23.88 -4.62 -15.89
C VAL A 221 23.60 -3.54 -14.84
N ARG A 222 22.99 -2.43 -15.26
CA ARG A 222 22.61 -1.36 -14.33
C ARG A 222 21.24 -1.65 -13.76
N ASP A 223 21.17 -1.69 -12.44
CA ASP A 223 19.97 -2.02 -11.69
C ASP A 223 19.15 -0.76 -11.45
N LEU A 224 17.92 -0.77 -11.98
CA LEU A 224 16.97 0.31 -11.83
C LEU A 224 16.61 0.48 -10.36
N GLY A 225 16.45 1.74 -9.93
CA GLY A 225 16.24 2.05 -8.51
C GLY A 225 14.96 2.83 -8.25
N ARG A 226 14.37 2.62 -7.09
CA ARG A 226 13.23 3.38 -6.57
C ARG A 226 13.50 3.96 -5.20
N LEU A 227 12.78 5.03 -4.87
CA LEU A 227 12.78 5.58 -3.51
C LEU A 227 12.02 4.62 -2.59
N ALA A 228 12.65 4.21 -1.50
CA ALA A 228 12.02 3.38 -0.49
C ALA A 228 10.98 4.16 0.32
N GLU A 229 10.01 3.44 0.89
CA GLU A 229 9.02 4.01 1.82
C GLU A 229 9.67 4.77 2.99
N GLY A 230 8.90 5.65 3.62
CA GLY A 230 9.29 6.49 4.75
C GLY A 230 9.15 7.99 4.47
N THR A 231 9.62 8.81 5.42
CA THR A 231 9.64 10.27 5.25
C THR A 231 10.95 10.73 4.62
N THR A 232 10.85 11.60 3.63
CA THR A 232 11.99 12.27 3.00
C THR A 232 11.74 13.76 3.00
N GLU A 233 12.65 14.54 3.60
CA GLU A 233 12.61 15.99 3.44
C GLU A 233 12.98 16.34 2.00
N MET A 234 12.10 17.05 1.33
CA MET A 234 12.24 17.51 -0.04
C MET A 234 12.54 19.01 -0.06
N GLY A 235 13.46 19.41 -0.93
CA GLY A 235 13.78 20.80 -1.25
C GLY A 235 13.49 21.15 -2.70
N ARG A 236 13.43 22.45 -2.98
CA ARG A 236 13.24 22.99 -4.32
C ARG A 236 14.38 22.58 -5.25
N THR A 237 14.03 22.21 -6.47
CA THR A 237 14.97 21.99 -7.57
C THR A 237 14.26 22.28 -8.89
N THR A 238 14.90 21.91 -10.00
CA THR A 238 14.27 21.94 -11.32
C THR A 238 14.39 20.60 -12.03
N HIS A 239 13.50 20.35 -12.99
CA HIS A 239 13.55 19.23 -13.91
C HIS A 239 13.61 19.74 -15.36
N PRO A 240 14.57 19.29 -16.19
CA PRO A 240 14.69 19.74 -17.57
C PRO A 240 13.48 19.37 -18.41
N LEU A 241 12.97 20.31 -19.21
CA LEU A 241 11.89 20.06 -20.16
C LEU A 241 12.40 20.29 -21.59
N ARG A 242 12.19 19.31 -22.48
CA ARG A 242 12.71 19.40 -23.84
C ARG A 242 12.12 20.61 -24.57
N ASN A 243 12.98 21.50 -25.07
CA ASN A 243 12.60 22.73 -25.78
C ASN A 243 11.82 23.76 -24.92
N HIS A 244 11.92 23.68 -23.61
CA HIS A 244 11.26 24.59 -22.67
C HIS A 244 12.21 24.92 -21.51
N PRO A 245 11.96 26.00 -20.73
CA PRO A 245 12.70 26.26 -19.51
C PRO A 245 12.55 25.10 -18.52
N ASP A 246 13.57 24.90 -17.69
CA ASP A 246 13.49 23.92 -16.61
C ASP A 246 12.30 24.21 -15.71
N GLU A 247 11.57 23.15 -15.38
CA GLU A 247 10.34 23.23 -14.60
C GLU A 247 10.64 23.05 -13.12
N PHE A 248 9.85 23.68 -12.24
CA PHE A 248 9.95 23.44 -10.79
C PHE A 248 9.79 21.95 -10.49
N ALA A 249 10.64 21.43 -9.60
CA ALA A 249 10.52 20.08 -9.08
C ALA A 249 10.96 20.03 -7.61
N LEU A 250 10.72 18.90 -6.97
CA LEU A 250 11.20 18.61 -5.62
C LEU A 250 12.23 17.49 -5.66
N ARG A 251 13.22 17.50 -4.75
CA ARG A 251 14.21 16.42 -4.57
C ARG A 251 14.61 16.29 -3.11
N PRO A 252 15.18 15.16 -2.67
CA PRO A 252 15.78 15.02 -1.34
C PRO A 252 16.74 16.17 -1.03
N THR A 253 16.67 16.70 0.19
CA THR A 253 17.64 17.68 0.68
C THR A 253 18.98 17.03 0.99
N ASP A 254 20.04 17.83 1.07
CA ASP A 254 21.36 17.31 1.45
C ASP A 254 21.32 16.70 2.86
N ALA A 255 20.50 17.25 3.76
CA ALA A 255 20.25 16.68 5.09
C ALA A 255 19.51 15.34 5.02
N ALA A 256 18.49 15.22 4.16
CA ALA A 256 17.81 13.94 3.94
C ALA A 256 18.77 12.88 3.38
N VAL A 257 19.62 13.25 2.43
CA VAL A 257 20.64 12.36 1.85
C VAL A 257 21.63 11.89 2.91
N ALA A 258 22.18 12.81 3.72
CA ALA A 258 23.15 12.47 4.75
C ALA A 258 22.61 11.51 5.82
N ASN A 259 21.29 11.56 6.10
CA ASN A 259 20.63 10.74 7.11
C ASN A 259 19.86 9.55 6.51
N GLY A 260 19.87 9.39 5.19
CA GLY A 260 18.98 8.49 4.47
C GLY A 260 19.51 7.07 4.31
N GLN A 261 19.87 6.39 5.40
CA GLN A 261 20.38 5.02 5.31
C GLN A 261 19.32 4.04 4.77
N HIS A 262 19.71 3.16 3.83
CA HIS A 262 18.84 2.12 3.26
C HIS A 262 17.51 2.66 2.69
N ARG A 263 17.55 3.80 1.97
CA ARG A 263 16.35 4.47 1.42
C ARG A 263 16.20 4.35 -0.09
N VAL A 264 17.01 3.52 -0.73
CA VAL A 264 16.90 3.19 -2.15
C VAL A 264 16.82 1.68 -2.28
N GLU A 265 15.83 1.21 -3.04
CA GLU A 265 15.72 -0.19 -3.45
C GLU A 265 16.09 -0.32 -4.92
N ARG A 266 16.68 -1.45 -5.30
CA ARG A 266 17.12 -1.75 -6.66
C ARG A 266 16.74 -3.17 -7.05
N ASP A 267 16.27 -3.30 -8.27
CA ASP A 267 15.93 -4.55 -8.93
C ASP A 267 17.22 -5.18 -9.48
N SER A 268 17.99 -5.78 -8.58
CA SER A 268 19.33 -6.33 -8.86
C SER A 268 19.28 -7.73 -9.46
N ASN A 269 18.14 -8.40 -9.43
CA ASN A 269 17.95 -9.67 -10.13
C ASN A 269 17.22 -9.49 -11.47
N GLY A 270 16.81 -8.27 -11.81
CA GLY A 270 16.16 -7.92 -13.06
C GLY A 270 14.81 -8.60 -13.22
N ASP A 271 14.07 -8.76 -12.13
CA ASP A 271 12.75 -9.38 -12.12
C ASP A 271 11.57 -8.37 -12.11
N GLY A 272 11.90 -7.08 -12.10
CA GLY A 272 10.95 -5.99 -12.08
C GLY A 272 10.22 -5.80 -10.75
N TRP A 273 10.62 -6.50 -9.70
CA TRP A 273 10.15 -6.31 -8.33
C TRP A 273 11.30 -5.94 -7.40
N PHE A 274 10.96 -5.47 -6.21
CA PHE A 274 11.93 -5.03 -5.21
C PHE A 274 11.67 -5.81 -3.91
N ASP A 275 12.45 -6.85 -3.65
CA ASP A 275 12.29 -7.71 -2.46
C ASP A 275 13.61 -8.38 -2.04
N ALA A 276 13.58 -9.25 -1.02
CA ALA A 276 14.79 -9.85 -0.45
C ALA A 276 15.62 -10.70 -1.43
N ARG A 277 15.11 -10.99 -2.64
CA ARG A 277 15.90 -11.63 -3.70
C ARG A 277 16.85 -10.66 -4.38
N ASP A 278 16.71 -9.36 -4.15
CA ASP A 278 17.62 -8.33 -4.62
C ASP A 278 18.89 -8.27 -3.78
N THR A 279 19.85 -9.13 -4.10
CA THR A 279 21.13 -9.14 -3.40
C THR A 279 21.88 -7.83 -3.59
N HIS A 280 22.23 -7.15 -2.50
CA HIS A 280 22.79 -5.78 -2.52
C HIS A 280 21.84 -4.72 -3.11
N GLY A 281 20.54 -5.03 -3.23
CA GLY A 281 19.51 -4.16 -3.77
C GLY A 281 19.17 -2.95 -2.90
N VAL A 282 19.72 -2.85 -1.68
CA VAL A 282 19.45 -1.72 -0.78
C VAL A 282 20.65 -0.79 -0.71
N GLN A 283 20.41 0.51 -0.93
CA GLN A 283 21.42 1.55 -0.85
C GLN A 283 20.96 2.76 -0.04
N ASP A 284 21.91 3.60 0.35
CA ASP A 284 21.63 4.88 0.97
C ASP A 284 21.00 5.87 -0.03
N LEU A 285 20.23 6.81 0.51
CA LEU A 285 19.55 7.85 -0.23
C LEU A 285 20.56 8.68 -1.03
N ASN A 286 20.16 9.07 -2.23
CA ASN A 286 20.86 10.07 -3.03
C ASN A 286 19.85 11.12 -3.51
N ASN A 287 20.34 12.17 -4.17
CA ASN A 287 19.53 13.30 -4.61
C ASN A 287 18.97 13.16 -6.05
N THR A 288 18.99 11.96 -6.62
CA THR A 288 18.54 11.73 -8.02
C THR A 288 17.03 11.58 -8.14
N PHE A 289 16.35 11.17 -7.06
CA PHE A 289 14.89 11.04 -7.00
C PHE A 289 14.23 12.41 -6.96
N LYS A 290 13.22 12.63 -7.80
CA LYS A 290 12.48 13.89 -7.88
C LYS A 290 10.97 13.65 -7.92
N ILE A 291 10.18 14.66 -7.52
CA ILE A 291 8.78 14.76 -7.92
C ILE A 291 8.69 15.72 -9.11
N HIS A 292 8.34 15.22 -10.29
CA HIS A 292 8.24 16.02 -11.52
C HIS A 292 7.04 15.68 -12.40
N ARG A 293 6.85 16.44 -13.48
CA ARG A 293 5.80 16.18 -14.47
C ARG A 293 6.05 14.87 -15.19
N GLY A 294 5.04 14.02 -15.24
CA GLY A 294 4.99 12.90 -16.18
C GLY A 294 4.13 13.25 -17.39
N SER A 295 4.26 12.52 -18.50
CA SER A 295 3.40 12.74 -19.67
C SER A 295 2.09 11.94 -19.55
N GLY A 296 1.08 12.30 -20.36
CA GLY A 296 -0.22 11.61 -20.31
C GLY A 296 -0.23 10.16 -20.84
N ARG A 297 0.91 9.66 -21.32
CA ARG A 297 1.04 8.35 -22.01
C ARG A 297 2.27 7.55 -21.55
N ASN A 298 3.10 8.14 -20.71
CA ASN A 298 4.35 7.58 -20.21
C ASN A 298 4.69 8.32 -18.92
N THR A 299 5.17 7.62 -17.91
CA THR A 299 5.56 8.28 -16.67
C THR A 299 6.87 9.05 -16.81
N ASP A 300 7.64 8.76 -17.86
CA ASP A 300 8.91 9.38 -18.25
C ASP A 300 9.93 9.42 -17.09
N SER A 301 9.93 8.37 -16.26
CA SER A 301 10.73 8.28 -15.05
C SER A 301 11.48 6.96 -14.91
N ALA A 302 12.75 7.05 -14.53
CA ALA A 302 13.59 5.91 -14.16
C ALA A 302 13.67 5.66 -12.64
N GLY A 303 12.80 6.29 -11.85
CA GLY A 303 12.77 6.18 -10.38
C GLY A 303 12.24 7.42 -9.65
N CYS A 304 12.13 8.55 -10.35
CA CYS A 304 11.40 9.72 -9.88
C CYS A 304 9.90 9.45 -9.70
N GLN A 305 9.26 10.22 -8.85
CA GLN A 305 7.81 10.25 -8.69
C GLN A 305 7.25 11.22 -9.74
N THR A 306 6.21 10.82 -10.45
CA THR A 306 5.62 11.68 -11.47
C THR A 306 4.13 11.85 -11.34
N ILE A 307 3.66 13.04 -11.71
CA ILE A 307 2.24 13.38 -11.77
C ILE A 307 1.92 13.67 -13.23
N GLY A 308 1.05 12.84 -13.78
CA GLY A 308 0.54 12.91 -15.13
C GLY A 308 -0.76 13.72 -15.23
N GLY A 309 -1.59 13.38 -16.20
CA GLY A 309 -2.95 13.93 -16.33
C GLY A 309 -3.06 15.42 -16.60
N ASN A 310 -1.95 16.10 -16.92
CA ASN A 310 -1.84 17.56 -16.95
C ASN A 310 -2.15 18.22 -15.60
N GLU A 311 -2.02 17.50 -14.48
CA GLU A 311 -2.29 18.04 -13.14
C GLU A 311 -1.05 18.68 -12.48
N TYR A 312 0.12 18.61 -13.12
CA TYR A 312 1.37 19.04 -12.49
C TYR A 312 1.42 20.54 -12.16
N ASP A 313 0.85 21.42 -12.99
CA ASP A 313 0.78 22.86 -12.67
C ASP A 313 -0.08 23.12 -11.42
N THR A 314 -1.18 22.36 -11.28
CA THR A 314 -2.02 22.36 -10.09
C THR A 314 -1.25 21.83 -8.89
N PHE A 315 -0.44 20.78 -9.06
CA PHE A 315 0.44 20.28 -8.00
C PHE A 315 1.44 21.34 -7.54
N VAL A 316 2.14 21.99 -8.48
CA VAL A 316 3.13 23.03 -8.16
C VAL A 316 2.49 24.21 -7.44
N SER A 317 1.32 24.68 -7.91
CA SER A 317 0.61 25.77 -7.24
C SER A 317 0.11 25.38 -5.85
N THR A 318 -0.32 24.12 -5.68
CA THR A 318 -0.73 23.57 -4.39
C THR A 318 0.46 23.47 -3.44
N VAL A 319 1.55 22.78 -3.79
CA VAL A 319 2.75 22.61 -2.95
C VAL A 319 3.39 23.94 -2.54
N ARG A 320 3.29 24.97 -3.40
CA ARG A 320 3.86 26.29 -3.14
C ARG A 320 2.88 27.28 -2.51
N GLY A 321 1.69 26.82 -2.10
CA GLY A 321 0.64 27.70 -1.61
C GLY A 321 0.87 28.28 -0.21
N THR A 322 1.93 27.86 0.50
CA THR A 322 2.33 28.45 1.79
C THR A 322 3.52 29.40 1.56
N PRO A 323 3.36 30.73 1.77
CA PRO A 323 4.44 31.69 1.57
C PRO A 323 5.65 31.39 2.45
N GLY A 324 6.85 31.44 1.86
CA GLY A 324 8.10 31.21 2.59
C GLY A 324 8.49 29.74 2.77
N GLN A 325 7.59 28.79 2.55
CA GLN A 325 7.93 27.37 2.62
C GLN A 325 8.89 26.97 1.48
N ASP A 326 10.03 26.39 1.83
CA ASP A 326 11.06 25.93 0.90
C ASP A 326 11.50 24.47 1.14
N ARG A 327 10.95 23.83 2.16
CA ARG A 327 11.11 22.42 2.52
C ARG A 327 9.75 21.75 2.71
N TRP A 328 9.63 20.50 2.29
CA TRP A 328 8.40 19.70 2.42
C TRP A 328 8.73 18.32 2.96
N GLN A 329 7.94 17.85 3.92
CA GLN A 329 8.01 16.45 4.33
C GLN A 329 7.21 15.62 3.33
N TYR A 330 7.89 14.71 2.62
CA TYR A 330 7.27 13.74 1.73
C TYR A 330 7.21 12.39 2.42
N VAL A 331 6.02 11.98 2.84
CA VAL A 331 5.75 10.67 3.42
C VAL A 331 5.33 9.75 2.29
N LEU A 332 6.12 8.73 2.00
CA LEU A 332 5.80 7.69 1.02
C LEU A 332 5.51 6.39 1.76
N THR A 333 4.35 5.81 1.50
CA THR A 333 3.98 4.49 2.04
C THR A 333 3.35 3.67 0.93
N SER A 334 3.67 2.38 0.90
CA SER A 334 2.88 1.46 0.08
C SER A 334 1.55 1.20 0.74
N VAL A 335 0.59 0.82 -0.09
CA VAL A 335 -0.77 0.48 0.31
C VAL A 335 -0.98 -1.02 0.28
N THR A 336 -1.90 -1.47 1.13
CA THR A 336 -2.49 -2.80 0.96
C THR A 336 -3.53 -2.71 -0.18
N PRO A 337 -3.52 -3.62 -1.18
CA PRO A 337 -4.48 -3.59 -2.28
C PRO A 337 -5.93 -3.46 -1.80
N THR A 338 -6.72 -2.56 -2.42
CA THR A 338 -8.08 -2.19 -1.97
C THR A 338 -9.04 -3.38 -1.88
N GLN A 339 -8.85 -4.40 -2.72
CA GLN A 339 -9.69 -5.60 -2.78
C GLN A 339 -9.66 -6.41 -1.48
N THR A 340 -8.59 -6.30 -0.70
CA THR A 340 -8.39 -7.07 0.53
C THR A 340 -9.22 -6.55 1.69
N LEU A 341 -9.54 -5.24 1.78
CA LEU A 341 -10.04 -4.62 3.02
C LEU A 341 -11.47 -4.05 2.95
N GLN A 342 -11.98 -3.67 1.76
CA GLN A 342 -13.37 -3.20 1.64
C GLN A 342 -14.40 -4.30 1.93
N GLN A 343 -14.07 -5.56 1.63
CA GLN A 343 -14.88 -6.71 2.02
C GLN A 343 -14.75 -7.01 3.54
N ASN A 344 -13.67 -6.59 4.19
CA ASN A 344 -13.38 -6.97 5.58
C ASN A 344 -14.26 -6.29 6.64
N GLN A 345 -14.95 -5.18 6.36
CA GLN A 345 -15.74 -4.46 7.39
C GLN A 345 -17.25 -4.54 7.21
N GLU A 346 -17.78 -4.73 6.01
CA GLU A 346 -19.22 -4.95 5.81
C GLU A 346 -19.66 -6.38 6.22
N GLN A 347 -18.71 -7.29 6.43
CA GLN A 347 -18.95 -8.73 6.53
C GLN A 347 -18.72 -9.33 7.95
N GLU A 348 -18.29 -8.52 8.93
CA GLU A 348 -18.15 -8.95 10.35
C GLU A 348 -19.51 -9.21 11.05
N ASN A 349 -20.65 -9.00 10.38
CA ASN A 349 -21.99 -9.05 10.99
C ASN A 349 -22.89 -10.23 10.59
N LEU A 350 -22.37 -11.34 10.02
CA LEU A 350 -23.21 -12.49 9.63
C LEU A 350 -22.72 -13.85 10.16
N SER A 351 -23.53 -14.38 11.10
CA SER A 351 -23.76 -15.74 11.61
C SER A 351 -22.80 -16.92 11.37
N THR A 352 -22.64 -17.70 12.45
CA THR A 352 -22.05 -19.04 12.55
C THR A 352 -22.71 -20.09 11.65
N ALA A 353 -22.01 -20.48 10.59
CA ALA A 353 -22.16 -21.77 9.90
C ALA A 353 -20.89 -22.61 10.14
N THR A 354 -20.93 -23.92 9.89
CA THR A 354 -19.75 -24.80 9.96
C THR A 354 -18.71 -24.34 8.94
N ILE A 355 -17.72 -23.57 9.40
CA ILE A 355 -16.61 -23.10 8.57
C ILE A 355 -15.72 -24.31 8.27
N SER A 356 -15.65 -24.68 6.99
CA SER A 356 -14.76 -25.74 6.53
C SER A 356 -13.32 -25.23 6.53
N ASP A 357 -12.40 -25.98 7.14
CA ASP A 357 -11.01 -25.55 7.34
C ASP A 357 -10.13 -26.00 6.16
N PRO A 358 -9.50 -25.07 5.40
CA PRO A 358 -8.62 -25.40 4.28
C PRO A 358 -7.40 -26.23 4.65
N ARG A 359 -7.03 -26.31 5.94
CA ARG A 359 -5.94 -27.18 6.41
C ARG A 359 -6.30 -28.66 6.40
N VAL A 360 -7.59 -28.99 6.29
CA VAL A 360 -8.06 -30.38 6.30
C VAL A 360 -8.02 -30.98 4.89
N PRO A 361 -7.46 -32.19 4.72
CA PRO A 361 -7.53 -32.91 3.46
C PRO A 361 -8.97 -33.09 2.97
N GLY A 362 -9.24 -32.69 1.73
CA GLY A 362 -10.57 -32.74 1.11
C GLY A 362 -11.26 -31.38 0.96
N HIS A 363 -10.71 -30.31 1.54
CA HIS A 363 -11.15 -28.94 1.22
C HIS A 363 -10.72 -28.54 -0.20
N PRO A 364 -11.53 -27.82 -1.00
CA PRO A 364 -11.14 -27.37 -2.34
C PRO A 364 -9.86 -26.52 -2.34
N ASP A 365 -9.71 -25.65 -1.35
CA ASP A 365 -8.51 -24.81 -1.19
C ASP A 365 -7.32 -25.54 -0.51
N HIS A 366 -7.45 -26.83 -0.15
CA HIS A 366 -6.42 -27.54 0.63
C HIS A 366 -5.06 -27.57 -0.06
N ALA A 367 -5.04 -27.83 -1.38
CA ALA A 367 -3.80 -27.88 -2.13
C ALA A 367 -3.06 -26.53 -2.10
N LEU A 368 -3.78 -25.42 -2.29
CA LEU A 368 -3.20 -24.08 -2.26
C LEU A 368 -2.74 -23.69 -0.85
N GLN A 369 -3.54 -24.02 0.17
CA GLN A 369 -3.16 -23.82 1.56
C GLN A 369 -1.86 -24.55 1.91
N GLN A 370 -1.73 -25.82 1.49
CA GLN A 370 -0.54 -26.64 1.74
C GLN A 370 0.70 -26.11 1.01
N GLN A 371 0.55 -25.60 -0.23
CA GLN A 371 1.65 -24.92 -0.92
C GLN A 371 2.18 -23.75 -0.09
N ILE A 372 1.30 -22.85 0.34
CA ILE A 372 1.67 -21.67 1.13
C ILE A 372 2.32 -22.09 2.46
N SER A 373 1.71 -23.01 3.21
CA SER A 373 2.27 -23.51 4.48
C SER A 373 3.63 -24.18 4.29
N GLY A 374 3.81 -24.94 3.21
CA GLY A 374 5.09 -25.55 2.84
C GLY A 374 6.20 -24.52 2.59
N HIS A 375 5.90 -23.45 1.83
CA HIS A 375 6.86 -22.38 1.59
C HIS A 375 7.21 -21.58 2.85
N LEU A 376 6.21 -21.27 3.69
CA LEU A 376 6.45 -20.65 5.00
C LEU A 376 7.32 -21.52 5.91
N THR A 377 7.11 -22.83 5.89
CA THR A 377 7.95 -23.79 6.61
C THR A 377 9.38 -23.77 6.10
N ALA A 378 9.58 -23.72 4.78
CA ALA A 378 10.89 -23.66 4.15
C ALA A 378 11.66 -22.36 4.48
N LEU A 379 10.97 -21.23 4.71
CA LEU A 379 11.59 -19.98 5.17
C LEU A 379 12.18 -20.07 6.58
N GLY A 380 11.72 -21.01 7.41
CA GLY A 380 12.24 -21.22 8.76
C GLY A 380 11.87 -20.13 9.77
N GLY A 381 12.45 -20.20 10.97
CA GLY A 381 12.25 -19.21 12.03
C GLY A 381 10.78 -19.00 12.41
N ARG A 382 10.36 -17.73 12.50
CA ARG A 382 8.97 -17.35 12.82
C ARG A 382 7.96 -17.84 11.78
N TYR A 383 8.35 -17.94 10.52
CA TYR A 383 7.46 -18.36 9.44
C TYR A 383 7.11 -19.84 9.57
N ALA A 384 8.08 -20.70 9.88
CA ALA A 384 7.84 -22.12 10.12
C ALA A 384 7.03 -22.37 11.40
N GLN A 385 7.26 -21.58 12.46
CA GLN A 385 6.51 -21.70 13.73
C GLN A 385 5.01 -21.38 13.57
N HIS A 386 4.67 -20.49 12.63
CA HIS A 386 3.31 -20.00 12.40
C HIS A 386 2.76 -20.36 11.01
N ALA A 387 3.36 -21.33 10.33
CA ALA A 387 3.07 -21.64 8.93
C ALA A 387 1.58 -21.89 8.68
N ASP A 388 0.94 -22.68 9.55
CA ASP A 388 -0.48 -23.00 9.40
C ASP A 388 -1.39 -21.78 9.60
N SER A 389 -1.14 -20.95 10.61
CA SER A 389 -1.96 -19.75 10.85
C SER A 389 -1.74 -18.69 9.77
N TYR A 390 -0.48 -18.46 9.37
CA TYR A 390 -0.15 -17.47 8.35
C TYR A 390 -0.64 -17.89 6.97
N SER A 391 -0.61 -19.20 6.68
CA SER A 391 -1.08 -19.73 5.40
C SER A 391 -2.56 -19.46 5.15
N LEU A 392 -3.40 -19.36 6.18
CA LEU A 392 -4.83 -19.04 6.02
C LEU A 392 -5.04 -17.58 5.62
N ALA A 393 -4.36 -16.64 6.28
CA ALA A 393 -4.42 -15.23 5.90
C ALA A 393 -3.87 -15.02 4.49
N LEU A 394 -2.72 -15.62 4.17
CA LEU A 394 -2.11 -15.55 2.84
C LEU A 394 -2.94 -16.27 1.76
N LEU A 395 -3.64 -17.35 2.08
CA LEU A 395 -4.55 -18.02 1.14
C LEU A 395 -5.68 -17.06 0.71
N TYR A 396 -6.21 -16.26 1.64
CA TYR A 396 -7.21 -15.26 1.31
C TYR A 396 -6.66 -14.21 0.33
N GLU A 397 -5.46 -13.67 0.61
CA GLU A 397 -4.78 -12.72 -0.27
C GLU A 397 -4.52 -13.30 -1.67
N ALA A 398 -4.04 -14.55 -1.73
CA ALA A 398 -3.79 -15.26 -2.98
C ALA A 398 -5.06 -15.32 -3.83
N LYS A 399 -6.16 -15.80 -3.25
CA LYS A 399 -7.44 -15.96 -3.95
C LYS A 399 -8.05 -14.61 -4.35
N ALA A 400 -7.95 -13.60 -3.49
CA ALA A 400 -8.48 -12.26 -3.77
C ALA A 400 -7.80 -11.63 -4.99
N ASN A 401 -6.53 -11.93 -5.19
CA ASN A 401 -5.73 -11.47 -6.32
C ASN A 401 -5.68 -12.48 -7.49
N GLY A 402 -6.56 -13.49 -7.49
CA GLY A 402 -6.71 -14.44 -8.60
C GLY A 402 -5.59 -15.47 -8.76
N MET A 403 -4.75 -15.68 -7.74
CA MET A 403 -3.77 -16.76 -7.75
C MET A 403 -4.46 -18.13 -7.68
N THR A 404 -4.03 -19.04 -8.54
CA THR A 404 -4.52 -20.44 -8.59
C THR A 404 -3.50 -21.43 -8.02
N ARG A 405 -2.24 -21.01 -7.87
CA ARG A 405 -1.17 -21.73 -7.17
C ARG A 405 -0.20 -20.72 -6.54
N VAL A 406 0.52 -21.13 -5.50
CA VAL A 406 1.65 -20.36 -4.96
C VAL A 406 2.90 -21.20 -5.13
N ASP A 407 3.82 -20.71 -5.95
CA ASP A 407 5.07 -21.39 -6.28
C ASP A 407 6.20 -20.96 -5.33
N ASN A 408 6.13 -19.75 -4.75
CA ASN A 408 7.09 -19.24 -3.75
C ASN A 408 6.47 -18.21 -2.78
N VAL A 409 7.11 -18.04 -1.61
CA VAL A 409 6.82 -16.99 -0.62
C VAL A 409 8.13 -16.28 -0.28
N VAL A 410 8.18 -14.95 -0.42
CA VAL A 410 9.42 -14.15 -0.33
C VAL A 410 9.26 -12.98 0.63
N PRO A 411 10.16 -12.76 1.61
CA PRO A 411 10.14 -11.58 2.47
C PRO A 411 10.65 -10.30 1.76
N SER A 412 10.25 -9.12 2.23
CA SER A 412 10.81 -7.83 1.77
C SER A 412 12.21 -7.56 2.31
N ASN A 413 12.95 -6.68 1.63
CA ASN A 413 14.18 -6.10 2.15
C ASN A 413 13.96 -5.30 3.45
N ALA A 414 15.02 -5.11 4.22
CA ALA A 414 15.05 -4.07 5.25
C ALA A 414 15.29 -2.70 4.60
N ILE A 415 14.41 -1.74 4.85
CA ILE A 415 14.46 -0.39 4.26
C ILE A 415 14.20 0.68 5.32
N GLY A 416 15.05 1.70 5.39
CA GLY A 416 14.97 2.75 6.40
C GLY A 416 14.80 2.19 7.81
N THR A 417 13.64 2.42 8.43
CA THR A 417 13.29 1.92 9.77
C THR A 417 12.51 0.60 9.75
N GLN A 418 12.14 0.06 8.58
CA GLN A 418 11.44 -1.20 8.43
C GLN A 418 12.43 -2.38 8.44
N ALA A 419 12.10 -3.41 9.20
CA ALA A 419 12.89 -4.64 9.28
C ALA A 419 12.70 -5.52 8.03
N GLU A 420 13.67 -6.40 7.78
CA GLU A 420 13.54 -7.45 6.77
C GLU A 420 12.31 -8.33 7.02
N GLY A 421 11.57 -8.60 5.95
CA GLY A 421 10.32 -9.35 6.01
C GLY A 421 9.19 -8.60 6.69
N ALA A 422 9.22 -7.26 6.71
CA ALA A 422 8.07 -6.42 7.05
C ALA A 422 6.87 -6.71 6.11
N ARG A 423 7.16 -7.07 4.86
CA ARG A 423 6.17 -7.56 3.88
C ARG A 423 6.52 -8.97 3.40
N ILE A 424 5.51 -9.68 2.93
CA ILE A 424 5.58 -11.02 2.34
C ILE A 424 4.98 -10.96 0.94
N PHE A 425 5.71 -11.46 -0.04
CA PHE A 425 5.28 -11.58 -1.43
C PHE A 425 4.90 -13.04 -1.72
N LEU A 426 3.66 -13.29 -2.10
CA LEU A 426 3.25 -14.54 -2.73
C LEU A 426 3.62 -14.48 -4.21
N VAL A 427 4.18 -15.55 -4.75
CA VAL A 427 4.64 -15.61 -6.15
C VAL A 427 4.01 -16.81 -6.86
N GLN A 428 3.38 -16.57 -8.00
CA GLN A 428 2.90 -17.60 -8.93
C GLN A 428 3.72 -17.53 -10.22
N GLY A 429 4.67 -18.45 -10.38
CA GLY A 429 5.66 -18.52 -11.44
C GLY A 429 7.04 -18.88 -10.90
N GLN A 430 8.05 -18.92 -11.78
CA GLN A 430 9.44 -19.09 -11.32
C GLN A 430 9.90 -17.84 -10.56
N ASN A 431 10.77 -17.99 -9.58
CA ASN A 431 11.21 -16.87 -8.73
C ASN A 431 11.88 -15.74 -9.53
N ASN A 432 12.70 -16.10 -10.50
CA ASN A 432 13.37 -15.18 -11.40
C ASN A 432 12.56 -14.90 -12.68
N ASP A 433 11.39 -15.54 -12.84
CA ASP A 433 10.47 -15.20 -13.93
C ASP A 433 9.76 -13.90 -13.52
N PRO A 434 9.97 -12.83 -14.25
CA PRO A 434 9.39 -11.59 -13.86
C PRO A 434 7.95 -11.45 -14.35
N ALA A 435 7.53 -12.25 -15.34
CA ALA A 435 6.11 -12.40 -15.66
C ALA A 435 5.32 -13.13 -14.54
N ALA A 436 5.99 -13.67 -13.51
CA ALA A 436 5.31 -14.27 -12.38
C ALA A 436 4.41 -13.25 -11.66
N LEU A 437 3.17 -13.66 -11.38
CA LEU A 437 2.21 -12.86 -10.63
C LEU A 437 2.68 -12.78 -9.18
N ARG A 438 2.76 -11.56 -8.62
CA ARG A 438 3.16 -11.33 -7.23
C ARG A 438 2.11 -10.54 -6.48
N VAL A 439 1.90 -10.90 -5.22
CA VAL A 439 0.97 -10.25 -4.29
C VAL A 439 1.71 -9.96 -3.00
N ALA A 440 1.81 -8.68 -2.66
CA ALA A 440 2.50 -8.22 -1.46
C ALA A 440 1.50 -8.03 -0.29
N SER A 441 1.86 -8.52 0.89
CA SER A 441 1.04 -8.45 2.10
C SER A 441 1.89 -8.10 3.32
N GLU A 442 1.36 -7.32 4.26
CA GLU A 442 2.07 -6.93 5.48
C GLU A 442 2.24 -8.11 6.45
N ALA A 443 3.47 -8.40 6.86
CA ALA A 443 3.76 -9.50 7.77
C ALA A 443 3.11 -9.30 9.15
N ALA A 444 3.04 -8.05 9.62
CA ALA A 444 2.38 -7.71 10.88
C ALA A 444 0.86 -7.95 10.79
N THR A 445 0.22 -7.63 9.67
CA THR A 445 -1.22 -7.91 9.45
C THR A 445 -1.48 -9.42 9.42
N ILE A 446 -0.63 -10.18 8.72
CA ILE A 446 -0.73 -11.65 8.68
C ILE A 446 -0.58 -12.24 10.09
N ALA A 447 0.39 -11.75 10.85
CA ALA A 447 0.65 -12.23 12.21
C ALA A 447 -0.47 -11.86 13.20
N ALA A 448 -1.10 -10.71 13.00
CA ALA A 448 -2.17 -10.21 13.87
C ALA A 448 -3.56 -10.79 13.52
N THR A 449 -3.74 -11.40 12.33
CA THR A 449 -5.03 -11.94 11.90
C THR A 449 -5.29 -13.29 12.59
N PRO A 450 -6.32 -13.41 13.45
CA PRO A 450 -6.65 -14.68 14.09
C PRO A 450 -7.04 -15.76 13.06
N VAL A 451 -6.84 -17.03 13.45
CA VAL A 451 -7.20 -18.18 12.62
C VAL A 451 -8.69 -18.16 12.31
N GLU A 452 -9.53 -17.88 13.30
CA GLU A 452 -10.98 -17.83 13.18
C GLU A 452 -11.42 -16.77 12.19
N THR A 453 -10.82 -15.58 12.25
CA THR A 453 -11.06 -14.50 11.29
C THR A 453 -10.65 -14.89 9.88
N SER A 454 -9.48 -15.52 9.72
CA SER A 454 -9.00 -15.99 8.42
C SER A 454 -9.96 -17.04 7.81
N LEU A 455 -10.42 -17.98 8.64
CA LEU A 455 -11.37 -19.02 8.25
C LEU A 455 -12.73 -18.43 7.84
N GLN A 456 -13.24 -17.46 8.61
CA GLN A 456 -14.47 -16.73 8.28
C GLN A 456 -14.35 -16.03 6.91
N ARG A 457 -13.25 -15.32 6.67
CA ARG A 457 -12.99 -14.63 5.40
C ARG A 457 -12.96 -15.60 4.22
N LEU A 458 -12.27 -16.72 4.36
CA LEU A 458 -12.16 -17.74 3.30
C LEU A 458 -13.51 -18.37 2.98
N HIS A 459 -14.32 -18.65 4.00
CA HIS A 459 -15.67 -19.18 3.82
C HIS A 459 -16.57 -18.20 3.06
N GLN A 460 -16.54 -16.92 3.45
CA GLN A 460 -17.33 -15.88 2.79
C GLN A 460 -16.92 -15.67 1.34
N GLN A 461 -15.62 -15.65 1.06
CA GLN A 461 -15.09 -15.53 -0.30
C GLN A 461 -15.56 -16.66 -1.22
N GLN A 462 -15.66 -17.89 -0.69
CA GLN A 462 -16.19 -19.04 -1.42
C GLN A 462 -17.69 -18.90 -1.72
N GLN A 463 -18.49 -18.37 -0.77
CA GLN A 463 -19.92 -18.14 -0.97
C GLN A 463 -20.17 -17.10 -2.07
N THR A 464 -19.48 -15.95 -2.03
CA THR A 464 -19.64 -14.89 -3.04
C THR A 464 -19.25 -15.38 -4.44
N ALA A 465 -18.18 -16.19 -4.54
CA ALA A 465 -17.79 -16.79 -5.81
C ALA A 465 -18.86 -17.76 -6.35
N ALA A 466 -19.49 -18.56 -5.47
CA ALA A 466 -20.57 -19.46 -5.86
C ALA A 466 -21.83 -18.69 -6.33
N GLU A 467 -22.20 -17.61 -5.65
CA GLU A 467 -23.34 -16.76 -6.04
C GLU A 467 -23.12 -16.09 -7.39
N ALA A 468 -21.92 -15.56 -7.65
CA ALA A 468 -21.57 -14.97 -8.94
C ALA A 468 -21.62 -15.99 -10.09
N GLN A 469 -21.20 -17.24 -9.84
CA GLN A 469 -21.30 -18.33 -10.82
C GLN A 469 -22.76 -18.69 -11.13
N VAL A 470 -23.63 -18.74 -10.12
CA VAL A 470 -25.06 -19.04 -10.31
C VAL A 470 -25.76 -17.91 -11.09
N GLN A 471 -25.45 -16.65 -10.81
CA GLN A 471 -26.01 -15.51 -11.58
C GLN A 471 -25.52 -15.50 -13.03
N GLY A 472 -24.24 -15.81 -13.27
CA GLY A 472 -23.68 -15.94 -14.62
C GLY A 472 -24.34 -17.07 -15.44
N GLN A 473 -24.63 -18.20 -14.80
CA GLN A 473 -25.35 -19.32 -15.42
C GLN A 473 -26.81 -18.97 -15.74
N GLN A 474 -27.52 -18.29 -14.83
CA GLN A 474 -28.90 -17.85 -15.08
C GLN A 474 -29.01 -16.83 -16.23
N GLN A 475 -28.03 -15.93 -16.38
CA GLN A 475 -27.98 -14.99 -17.51
C GLN A 475 -27.66 -15.70 -18.84
N GLN A 476 -26.84 -16.75 -18.82
CA GLN A 476 -26.57 -17.57 -20.01
C GLN A 476 -27.76 -18.46 -20.40
N GLU A 477 -28.52 -18.97 -19.44
CA GLU A 477 -29.74 -19.76 -19.70
C GLU A 477 -30.90 -18.89 -20.23
N GLN A 478 -31.02 -17.62 -19.81
CA GLN A 478 -31.98 -16.68 -20.40
C GLN A 478 -31.66 -16.31 -21.86
N HIS A 479 -30.40 -16.35 -22.27
CA HIS A 479 -29.99 -16.12 -23.67
C HIS A 479 -30.09 -17.37 -24.56
N GLN A 480 -30.37 -18.55 -24.01
CA GLN A 480 -30.48 -19.81 -24.76
C GLN A 480 -31.91 -20.35 -24.89
N GLN A 481 -32.96 -19.60 -24.50
CA GLN A 481 -34.33 -20.00 -24.85
C GLN A 481 -34.52 -19.95 -26.38
N PRO A 482 -34.81 -21.08 -27.06
CA PRO A 482 -35.06 -21.08 -28.49
C PRO A 482 -36.45 -20.48 -28.74
N THR A 483 -36.53 -19.41 -29.53
CA THR A 483 -37.79 -18.98 -30.16
C THR A 483 -38.27 -20.06 -31.13
N MET A 484 -39.05 -21.01 -30.63
CA MET A 484 -39.82 -21.96 -31.41
C MET A 484 -41.19 -21.34 -31.77
N GLY A 485 -41.32 -20.91 -33.03
CA GLY A 485 -42.50 -21.16 -33.88
C GLY A 485 -43.76 -20.29 -33.76
N GLY A 486 -44.19 -19.75 -34.91
CA GLY A 486 -45.56 -19.34 -35.24
C GLY A 486 -45.64 -17.88 -35.68
N ARG A 487 -45.97 -17.52 -36.94
CA ARG A 487 -46.78 -18.15 -37.98
C ARG A 487 -46.33 -17.66 -39.36
#